data_AF-A0A372QFX9-F1
#
_entry.id   AF-A0A372QFX9-F1
#
_cell.length_a   1.000
_cell.length_b   1.000
_cell.length_c   1.000
_cell.angle_alpha   90.00
_cell.angle_beta   90.00
_cell.angle_gamma   90.00
#
_symmetry.space_group_name_H-M   'P 1'
#
loop_
_entity.id
_entity.type
_entity.pdbx_description
1 polymer ?
#
loop_
_entity_poly.entity_id
_entity_poly.type
_entity_poly.pdbx_seq_one_letter_code
_entity_poly.pdbx_strand_id
1 'polypeptide(L)'
;MSRKILTDKQVAKLWNVTLIPVIEYQLLGVVLTRKEAETLMIPLNILMKHKCGMAKTLPNSIIYDKDLYGVKNIFNLQLECISKNIMYMANGNIDLSSIFQIQMKLLQKKFWSSCCFAEIAIGDKFSTKTYIGDALIILKENDFNICNHEVRGNIYVDHRIKGGNITIEELLGDSFHLHRMSLRNCGTLFLEQLLEPYTDRLLKWSHFIRINNLSPRFESKWFRILKEKVSVIDRDDRSVTSDIKIRRSNDKK
;
A
#
# COMPACT_ATOMS: atom_id res chain seq x y z
N MET A 1 10.14 18.23 -52.29
CA MET A 1 10.37 18.88 -50.99
C MET A 1 11.28 18.01 -50.15
N SER A 2 12.54 18.42 -49.89
CA SER A 2 13.39 17.68 -48.96
C SER A 2 12.87 17.91 -47.53
N ARG A 3 12.60 16.84 -46.79
CA ARG A 3 12.21 16.95 -45.38
C ARG A 3 13.46 17.38 -44.59
N LYS A 4 13.39 18.51 -43.89
CA LYS A 4 14.44 18.92 -42.96
C LYS A 4 14.65 17.81 -41.92
N ILE A 5 15.88 17.37 -41.76
CA ILE A 5 16.24 16.29 -40.84
C ILE A 5 16.23 16.84 -39.42
N LEU A 6 15.40 16.25 -38.54
CA LEU A 6 15.39 16.58 -37.12
C LEU A 6 16.72 16.15 -36.48
N THR A 7 17.37 17.09 -35.79
CA THR A 7 18.60 16.86 -35.01
C THR A 7 18.31 16.21 -33.66
N ASP A 8 19.30 15.52 -33.12
CA ASP A 8 19.33 14.98 -31.75
C ASP A 8 18.89 16.00 -30.68
N LYS A 9 19.44 17.21 -30.68
CA LYS A 9 19.10 18.28 -29.74
C LYS A 9 17.66 18.76 -29.90
N GLN A 10 17.15 18.80 -31.14
CA GLN A 10 15.75 19.13 -31.40
C GLN A 10 14.80 18.06 -30.86
N VAL A 11 15.15 16.77 -30.97
CA VAL A 11 14.36 15.67 -30.40
C VAL A 11 14.32 15.79 -28.87
N ALA A 12 15.47 15.95 -28.22
CA ALA A 12 15.55 16.11 -26.77
C ALA A 12 14.75 17.32 -26.27
N LYS A 13 14.83 18.45 -27.00
CA LYS A 13 14.06 19.66 -26.67
C LYS A 13 12.56 19.44 -26.83
N LEU A 14 12.12 18.81 -27.93
CA LEU A 14 10.70 18.50 -28.14
C LEU A 14 10.15 17.59 -27.04
N TRP A 15 10.94 16.59 -26.64
CA TRP A 15 10.59 15.72 -25.53
C TRP A 15 10.41 16.51 -24.23
N ASN A 16 11.44 17.23 -23.80
CA ASN A 16 11.46 17.90 -22.51
C ASN A 16 10.49 19.09 -22.39
N VAL A 17 10.32 19.85 -23.47
CA VAL A 17 9.53 21.10 -23.45
C VAL A 17 8.08 20.86 -23.86
N THR A 18 7.81 19.88 -24.73
CA THR A 18 6.47 19.67 -25.28
C THR A 18 5.80 18.43 -24.72
N LEU A 19 6.48 17.27 -24.75
CA LEU A 19 5.85 16.02 -24.34
C LEU A 19 5.80 15.84 -22.83
N ILE A 20 6.87 16.20 -22.12
CA ILE A 20 6.94 16.04 -20.67
C ILE A 20 5.81 16.79 -19.94
N PRO A 21 5.50 18.07 -20.21
CA PRO A 21 4.38 18.74 -19.54
C PRO A 21 3.04 18.04 -19.75
N VAL A 22 2.81 17.49 -20.96
CA VAL A 22 1.59 16.73 -21.25
C VAL A 22 1.56 15.43 -20.46
N ILE A 23 2.68 14.71 -20.39
CA ILE A 23 2.81 13.49 -19.59
C ILE A 23 2.62 13.79 -18.11
N GLU A 24 3.26 14.83 -17.59
CA GLU A 24 3.17 15.26 -16.19
C GLU A 24 1.73 15.53 -15.78
N TYR A 25 0.95 16.19 -16.64
CA TYR A 25 -0.48 16.40 -16.42
C TYR A 25 -1.26 15.08 -16.33
N GLN A 26 -0.98 14.10 -17.20
CA GLN A 26 -1.63 12.78 -17.14
C GLN A 26 -1.24 12.00 -15.87
N LEU A 27 0.01 12.12 -15.43
CA LEU A 27 0.54 11.48 -14.21
C LEU A 27 -0.11 12.02 -12.92
N LEU A 28 -0.84 13.14 -12.97
CA LEU A 28 -1.65 13.60 -11.83
C LEU A 28 -2.85 12.70 -11.55
N GLY A 29 -3.37 12.00 -12.57
CA GLY A 29 -4.54 11.12 -12.44
C GLY A 29 -4.22 9.63 -12.56
N VAL A 30 -3.04 9.28 -13.08
CA VAL A 30 -2.64 7.90 -13.38
C VAL A 30 -1.30 7.58 -12.73
N VAL A 31 -1.19 6.36 -12.21
CA VAL A 31 0.03 5.83 -11.63
C VAL A 31 0.51 4.66 -12.49
N LEU A 32 1.69 4.79 -13.09
CA LEU A 32 2.33 3.80 -13.95
C LEU A 32 3.29 2.92 -13.15
N THR A 33 3.26 1.62 -13.37
CA THR A 33 4.30 0.72 -12.88
C THR A 33 5.65 1.03 -13.54
N ARG A 34 6.74 0.59 -12.92
CA ARG A 34 8.10 0.73 -13.48
C ARG A 34 8.20 0.15 -14.90
N LYS A 35 7.63 -1.03 -15.13
CA LYS A 35 7.63 -1.72 -16.43
C LYS A 35 6.88 -0.95 -17.50
N GLU A 36 5.72 -0.37 -17.15
CA GLU A 36 4.93 0.45 -18.08
C GLU A 36 5.69 1.72 -18.47
N ALA A 37 6.26 2.43 -17.48
CA ALA A 37 7.05 3.64 -17.75
C ALA A 37 8.30 3.34 -18.59
N GLU A 38 9.00 2.23 -18.32
CA GLU A 38 10.13 1.78 -19.13
C GLU A 38 9.71 1.47 -20.57
N THR A 39 8.58 0.79 -20.75
CA THR A 39 8.02 0.47 -22.08
C THR A 39 7.72 1.74 -22.88
N LEU A 40 7.13 2.77 -22.24
CA LEU A 40 6.88 4.07 -22.86
C LEU A 40 8.17 4.80 -23.26
N MET A 41 9.26 4.60 -22.54
CA MET A 41 10.57 5.21 -22.85
C MET A 41 11.31 4.51 -23.99
N ILE A 42 11.01 3.25 -24.31
CA ILE A 42 11.74 2.46 -25.34
C ILE A 42 11.80 3.18 -26.70
N PRO A 43 10.68 3.65 -27.29
CA PRO A 43 10.71 4.26 -28.61
C PRO A 43 11.58 5.52 -28.66
N LEU A 44 11.51 6.34 -27.60
CA LEU A 44 12.33 7.55 -27.47
C LEU A 44 13.81 7.20 -27.38
N ASN A 45 14.18 6.23 -26.56
CA ASN A 45 15.57 5.82 -26.39
C ASN A 45 16.17 5.30 -27.70
N ILE A 46 15.42 4.51 -28.46
CA ILE A 46 15.84 4.04 -29.78
C ILE A 46 16.02 5.21 -30.74
N LEU A 47 15.05 6.14 -30.78
CA LEU A 47 15.11 7.32 -31.64
C LEU A 47 16.34 8.20 -31.31
N MET A 48 16.55 8.49 -30.03
CA MET A 48 17.69 9.28 -29.56
C MET A 48 19.01 8.63 -29.94
N LYS A 49 19.19 7.33 -29.66
CA LYS A 49 20.42 6.60 -30.01
C LYS A 49 20.70 6.63 -31.52
N HIS A 50 19.66 6.39 -32.32
CA HIS A 50 19.79 6.46 -33.78
C HIS A 50 20.18 7.87 -34.25
N LYS A 51 19.61 8.92 -33.66
CA LYS A 51 19.92 10.31 -34.01
C LYS A 51 21.30 10.77 -33.57
N CYS A 52 21.81 10.23 -32.48
CA CYS A 52 23.14 10.53 -31.98
C CYS A 52 24.25 9.67 -32.62
N GLY A 53 23.89 8.70 -33.48
CA GLY A 53 24.85 7.73 -34.02
C GLY A 53 25.42 6.78 -32.95
N MET A 54 24.70 6.59 -31.84
CA MET A 54 25.14 5.74 -30.73
C MET A 54 24.84 4.26 -31.00
N ALA A 55 25.66 3.38 -30.43
CA ALA A 55 25.39 1.95 -30.43
C ALA A 55 24.06 1.63 -29.72
N LYS A 56 23.31 0.66 -30.26
CA LYS A 56 22.03 0.22 -29.66
C LYS A 56 22.21 -0.29 -28.22
N THR A 57 23.34 -0.93 -27.95
CA THR A 57 23.73 -1.53 -26.66
C THR A 57 24.18 -0.51 -25.61
N LEU A 58 24.41 0.75 -26.00
CA LEU A 58 24.87 1.79 -25.09
C LEU A 58 23.86 1.99 -23.93
N PRO A 59 24.29 2.21 -22.67
CA PRO A 59 23.37 2.50 -21.57
C PRO A 59 22.48 3.73 -21.85
N ASN A 60 21.19 3.64 -21.53
CA ASN A 60 20.25 4.76 -21.73
C ASN A 60 20.51 5.94 -20.77
N SER A 61 21.23 5.70 -19.66
CA SER A 61 21.57 6.73 -18.67
C SER A 61 22.33 7.92 -19.27
N ILE A 62 23.13 7.67 -20.31
CA ILE A 62 23.87 8.71 -21.06
C ILE A 62 22.90 9.71 -21.72
N ILE A 63 21.71 9.26 -22.13
CA ILE A 63 20.70 10.13 -22.76
C ILE A 63 19.99 10.99 -21.70
N TYR A 64 19.86 10.45 -20.49
CA TYR A 64 19.19 11.12 -19.38
C TYR A 64 20.09 12.12 -18.64
N ASP A 65 21.40 11.98 -18.80
CA ASP A 65 22.40 12.85 -18.18
C ASP A 65 22.18 14.31 -18.56
N LYS A 66 22.16 15.19 -17.55
CA LYS A 66 21.82 16.61 -17.69
C LYS A 66 22.86 17.38 -18.51
N ASP A 67 24.13 17.01 -18.42
CA ASP A 67 25.23 17.68 -19.10
C ASP A 67 25.32 17.26 -20.58
N LEU A 68 24.66 16.16 -20.93
CA LEU A 68 24.52 15.68 -22.30
C LEU A 68 23.19 16.14 -22.93
N TYR A 69 22.17 15.28 -22.94
CA TYR A 69 20.88 15.58 -23.57
C TYR A 69 19.78 15.93 -22.56
N GLY A 70 19.96 15.54 -21.30
CA GLY A 70 19.04 15.82 -20.20
C GLY A 70 17.62 15.33 -20.45
N VAL A 71 17.44 14.22 -21.18
CA VAL A 71 16.11 13.69 -21.50
C VAL A 71 15.45 13.21 -20.21
N LYS A 72 14.33 13.82 -19.84
CA LYS A 72 13.60 13.46 -18.63
C LYS A 72 13.01 12.06 -18.76
N ASN A 73 13.26 11.23 -17.75
CA ASN A 73 12.70 9.89 -17.63
C ASN A 73 11.30 9.94 -17.00
N ILE A 74 10.32 9.27 -17.62
CA ILE A 74 8.91 9.26 -17.16
C ILE A 74 8.76 8.72 -15.74
N PHE A 75 9.46 7.62 -15.41
CA PHE A 75 9.33 7.00 -14.10
C PHE A 75 9.88 7.91 -12.99
N ASN A 76 11.05 8.52 -13.22
CA ASN A 76 11.64 9.47 -12.27
C ASN A 76 10.74 10.70 -12.10
N LEU A 77 10.18 11.23 -13.19
CA LEU A 77 9.22 12.33 -13.15
C LEU A 77 7.96 11.97 -12.34
N GLN A 78 7.45 10.75 -12.52
CA GLN A 78 6.31 10.26 -11.75
C GLN A 78 6.64 10.18 -10.25
N LEU A 79 7.80 9.64 -9.88
CA LEU A 79 8.21 9.57 -8.48
C LEU A 79 8.26 10.96 -7.84
N GLU A 80 8.81 11.95 -8.56
CA GLU A 80 8.83 13.34 -8.11
C GLU A 80 7.41 13.90 -7.92
N CYS A 81 6.54 13.71 -8.91
CA CYS A 81 5.17 14.20 -8.89
C CYS A 81 4.33 13.57 -7.76
N ILE A 82 4.36 12.24 -7.66
CA ILE A 82 3.65 11.49 -6.61
C ILE A 82 4.15 11.90 -5.22
N SER A 83 5.47 11.98 -5.03
CA SER A 83 6.06 12.38 -3.74
C SER A 83 5.58 13.76 -3.32
N LYS A 84 5.62 14.74 -4.23
CA LYS A 84 5.12 16.10 -3.97
C LYS A 84 3.63 16.09 -3.65
N ASN A 85 2.82 15.43 -4.46
CA ASN A 85 1.36 15.41 -4.28
C ASN A 85 0.95 14.76 -2.96
N ILE A 86 1.57 13.64 -2.58
CA ILE A 86 1.29 12.98 -1.31
C ILE A 86 1.73 13.86 -0.13
N MET A 87 2.90 14.50 -0.21
CA MET A 87 3.33 15.45 0.82
C MET A 87 2.38 16.65 0.94
N TYR A 88 1.90 17.19 -0.17
CA TYR A 88 0.90 18.27 -0.17
C TYR A 88 -0.44 17.81 0.41
N MET A 89 -0.89 16.58 0.09
CA MET A 89 -2.13 16.05 0.65
C MET A 89 -2.03 15.80 2.15
N ALA A 90 -0.90 15.26 2.61
CA ALA A 90 -0.69 14.96 4.03
C ALA A 90 -0.53 16.23 4.88
N ASN A 91 0.24 17.21 4.39
CA ASN A 91 0.61 18.44 5.12
C ASN A 91 -0.18 19.68 4.68
N GLY A 92 -1.20 19.50 3.84
CA GLY A 92 -1.98 20.59 3.26
C GLY A 92 -2.89 21.27 4.26
N ASN A 93 -3.83 22.06 3.74
CA ASN A 93 -4.89 22.65 4.54
C ASN A 93 -5.80 21.56 5.16
N ILE A 94 -6.66 21.98 6.08
CA ILE A 94 -7.53 21.08 6.87
C ILE A 94 -8.38 20.19 5.96
N ASP A 95 -8.96 20.74 4.90
CA ASP A 95 -9.83 20.00 3.98
C ASP A 95 -9.06 18.92 3.21
N LEU A 96 -7.91 19.27 2.64
CA LEU A 96 -7.10 18.35 1.86
C LEU A 96 -6.53 17.22 2.74
N SER A 97 -6.07 17.56 3.94
CA SER A 97 -5.63 16.57 4.93
C SER A 97 -6.78 15.65 5.34
N SER A 98 -7.98 16.19 5.52
CA SER A 98 -9.17 15.39 5.84
C SER A 98 -9.54 14.41 4.72
N ILE A 99 -9.50 14.86 3.46
CA ILE A 99 -9.75 13.99 2.29
C ILE A 99 -8.71 12.86 2.23
N PHE A 100 -7.43 13.20 2.45
CA PHE A 100 -6.36 12.21 2.48
C PHE A 100 -6.58 11.16 3.57
N GLN A 101 -6.91 11.60 4.80
CA GLN A 101 -7.22 10.69 5.91
C GLN A 101 -8.43 9.79 5.61
N ILE A 102 -9.48 10.32 4.99
CA ILE A 102 -10.65 9.53 4.57
C ILE A 102 -10.22 8.46 3.57
N GLN A 103 -9.43 8.81 2.56
CA GLN A 103 -8.94 7.87 1.55
C GLN A 103 -8.05 6.78 2.17
N MET A 104 -7.19 7.13 3.12
CA MET A 104 -6.41 6.17 3.91
C MET A 104 -7.30 5.19 4.68
N LYS A 105 -8.33 5.68 5.38
CA LYS A 105 -9.31 4.83 6.09
C LYS A 105 -10.10 3.94 5.15
N LEU A 106 -10.45 4.42 3.95
CA LEU A 106 -11.11 3.62 2.92
C LEU A 106 -10.21 2.48 2.43
N LEU A 107 -8.91 2.73 2.25
CA LEU A 107 -7.94 1.70 1.90
C LEU A 107 -7.80 0.65 3.02
N GLN A 108 -7.70 1.08 4.27
CA GLN A 108 -7.69 0.17 5.42
C GLN A 108 -8.94 -0.70 5.49
N LYS A 109 -10.13 -0.10 5.30
CA LYS A 109 -11.40 -0.82 5.27
C LYS A 109 -11.52 -1.77 4.06
N LYS A 110 -10.99 -1.38 2.91
CA LYS A 110 -10.99 -2.20 1.68
C LYS A 110 -10.18 -3.47 1.88
N PHE A 111 -9.00 -3.37 2.49
CA PHE A 111 -8.13 -4.50 2.75
C PHE A 111 -8.34 -5.16 4.12
N TRP A 112 -9.22 -4.56 4.92
CA TRP A 112 -9.57 -4.99 6.27
C TRP A 112 -8.35 -5.18 7.18
N SER A 113 -7.44 -4.20 7.17
CA SER A 113 -6.24 -4.22 8.01
C SER A 113 -6.31 -3.14 9.09
N SER A 114 -5.74 -3.43 10.26
CA SER A 114 -5.59 -2.45 11.35
C SER A 114 -4.36 -1.55 11.16
N CYS A 115 -3.38 -1.99 10.37
CA CYS A 115 -2.16 -1.24 10.10
C CYS A 115 -2.43 -0.05 9.16
N CYS A 116 -1.56 0.96 9.22
CA CYS A 116 -1.60 2.07 8.27
C CYS A 116 -1.29 1.54 6.87
N PHE A 117 -2.11 1.88 5.86
CA PHE A 117 -1.90 1.36 4.51
C PHE A 117 -0.52 1.75 3.96
N ALA A 118 -0.01 2.93 4.27
CA ALA A 118 1.30 3.41 3.81
C ALA A 118 2.48 2.58 4.37
N GLU A 119 2.28 1.81 5.45
CA GLU A 119 3.30 0.92 6.00
C GLU A 119 3.34 -0.41 5.24
N ILE A 120 2.16 -0.92 4.89
CA ILE A 120 1.97 -2.26 4.32
C ILE A 120 1.85 -2.25 2.80
N ALA A 121 1.80 -1.09 2.14
CA ALA A 121 1.53 -0.91 0.70
C ALA A 121 2.55 -1.63 -0.21
N ILE A 122 2.36 -2.94 -0.40
CA ILE A 122 3.17 -3.79 -1.27
C ILE A 122 2.31 -4.19 -2.47
N GLY A 123 2.82 -3.96 -3.69
CA GLY A 123 2.08 -4.16 -4.94
C GLY A 123 1.56 -5.58 -5.14
N ASP A 124 2.37 -6.58 -4.80
CA ASP A 124 1.99 -7.99 -4.92
C ASP A 124 0.84 -8.39 -3.98
N LYS A 125 0.65 -7.64 -2.88
CA LYS A 125 -0.37 -7.92 -1.85
C LYS A 125 -1.67 -7.16 -2.10
N PHE A 126 -1.61 -6.02 -2.79
CA PHE A 126 -2.72 -5.06 -2.86
C PHE A 126 -2.98 -4.53 -4.27
N SER A 127 -4.18 -4.80 -4.80
CA SER A 127 -4.70 -4.13 -6.00
C SER A 127 -5.68 -3.04 -5.59
N THR A 128 -5.25 -1.78 -5.63
CA THR A 128 -6.10 -0.67 -5.16
C THR A 128 -6.95 -0.10 -6.29
N LYS A 129 -6.42 0.02 -7.51
CA LYS A 129 -7.08 0.70 -8.64
C LYS A 129 -7.52 2.12 -8.27
N THR A 130 -6.75 2.77 -7.41
CA THR A 130 -7.00 4.12 -6.90
C THR A 130 -5.69 4.86 -6.92
N TYR A 131 -5.72 6.13 -7.34
CA TYR A 131 -4.52 6.95 -7.45
C TYR A 131 -3.67 6.89 -6.16
N ILE A 132 -4.26 7.16 -4.99
CA ILE A 132 -3.53 7.15 -3.73
C ILE A 132 -2.98 5.77 -3.37
N GLY A 133 -3.81 4.73 -3.50
CA GLY A 133 -3.35 3.39 -3.14
C GLY A 133 -2.18 2.92 -4.02
N ASP A 134 -2.26 3.17 -5.32
CA ASP A 134 -1.22 2.80 -6.27
C ASP A 134 0.02 3.70 -6.10
N ALA A 135 -0.17 5.00 -5.80
CA ALA A 135 0.90 5.92 -5.45
C ALA A 135 1.68 5.49 -4.20
N LEU A 136 0.98 5.08 -3.14
CA LEU A 136 1.60 4.60 -1.90
C LEU A 136 2.40 3.32 -2.13
N ILE A 137 1.90 2.41 -2.97
CA ILE A 137 2.61 1.19 -3.39
C ILE A 137 3.91 1.56 -4.09
N ILE A 138 3.86 2.43 -5.11
CA ILE A 138 5.04 2.83 -5.86
C ILE A 138 6.06 3.52 -4.96
N LEU A 139 5.62 4.41 -4.08
CA LEU A 139 6.54 5.05 -3.14
C LEU A 139 7.23 4.03 -2.23
N LYS A 140 6.47 3.07 -1.68
CA LYS A 140 7.02 2.01 -0.83
C LYS A 140 8.02 1.12 -1.57
N GLU A 141 7.74 0.74 -2.81
CA GLU A 141 8.64 -0.04 -3.67
C GLU A 141 9.94 0.70 -4.02
N ASN A 142 9.98 2.03 -3.84
CA ASN A 142 11.17 2.86 -4.03
C ASN A 142 11.71 3.40 -2.69
N ASP A 143 11.44 2.68 -1.59
CA ASP A 143 11.91 2.96 -0.23
C ASP A 143 11.48 4.32 0.38
N PHE A 144 10.43 4.93 -0.18
CA PHE A 144 9.82 6.13 0.40
C PHE A 144 8.77 5.76 1.45
N ASN A 145 9.15 5.90 2.72
CA ASN A 145 8.24 5.67 3.85
C ASN A 145 7.57 6.98 4.29
N ILE A 146 6.26 7.11 4.01
CA ILE A 146 5.48 8.29 4.40
C ILE A 146 5.12 8.29 5.89
N CYS A 147 4.84 7.10 6.43
CA CYS A 147 4.54 6.90 7.84
C CYS A 147 5.61 6.02 8.46
N ASN A 148 6.12 6.43 9.62
CA ASN A 148 6.99 5.61 10.45
C ASN A 148 6.44 5.64 11.87
N HIS A 149 5.60 4.64 12.20
CA HIS A 149 5.00 4.52 13.51
C HIS A 149 5.89 3.81 14.54
N GLU A 150 7.05 3.26 14.11
CA GLU A 150 8.04 2.66 15.02
C GLU A 150 8.90 3.72 15.72
N VAL A 151 9.37 4.72 14.97
CA VAL A 151 10.34 5.71 15.48
C VAL A 151 9.67 6.92 16.11
N ARG A 152 8.56 7.40 15.53
CA ARG A 152 7.90 8.63 16.00
C ARG A 152 6.92 8.39 17.13
N GLY A 153 6.70 7.15 17.58
CA GLY A 153 5.59 6.83 18.47
C GLY A 153 4.25 7.26 17.86
N ASN A 154 3.15 7.04 18.59
CA ASN A 154 1.81 7.45 18.15
C ASN A 154 1.60 8.98 18.18
N ILE A 155 2.58 9.82 17.79
CA ILE A 155 2.38 11.28 17.67
C ILE A 155 1.25 11.58 16.67
N TYR A 156 1.04 10.72 15.66
CA TYR A 156 -0.12 10.72 14.78
C TYR A 156 -1.01 9.52 15.12
N VAL A 157 -1.86 9.73 16.12
CA VAL A 157 -2.67 8.72 16.84
C VAL A 157 -3.65 7.95 15.93
N ASP A 158 -3.95 8.47 14.74
CA ASP A 158 -5.16 8.11 13.97
C ASP A 158 -4.91 7.26 12.71
N HIS A 159 -3.66 6.89 12.41
CA HIS A 159 -3.34 6.12 11.20
C HIS A 159 -3.42 4.61 11.38
N ARG A 160 -3.36 4.09 12.61
CA ARG A 160 -3.59 2.67 12.92
C ARG A 160 -4.91 2.53 13.68
N ILE A 161 -5.68 1.51 13.34
CA ILE A 161 -6.91 1.18 14.09
C ILE A 161 -6.48 0.64 15.45
N LYS A 162 -7.03 1.22 16.52
CA LYS A 162 -6.82 0.75 17.90
C LYS A 162 -7.96 -0.19 18.31
N GLY A 163 -7.72 -1.00 19.35
CA GLY A 163 -8.76 -1.86 19.94
C GLY A 163 -8.32 -3.28 20.26
N GLY A 164 -7.08 -3.66 19.96
CA GLY A 164 -6.50 -4.94 20.36
C GLY A 164 -5.01 -5.02 20.04
N ASN A 165 -4.35 -6.02 20.60
CA ASN A 165 -2.89 -6.15 20.55
C ASN A 165 -2.49 -7.17 19.49
N ILE A 166 -3.32 -8.18 19.28
CA ILE A 166 -3.04 -9.28 18.36
C ILE A 166 -4.00 -9.19 17.19
N THR A 167 -3.46 -8.90 16.01
CA THR A 167 -4.26 -8.80 14.79
C THR A 167 -4.60 -10.17 14.24
N ILE A 168 -5.81 -10.32 13.69
CA ILE A 168 -6.19 -11.55 12.99
C ILE A 168 -5.35 -11.74 11.71
N GLU A 169 -4.88 -10.65 11.12
CA GLU A 169 -3.94 -10.68 9.98
C GLU A 169 -2.64 -11.40 10.33
N GLU A 170 -2.03 -11.09 11.49
CA GLU A 170 -0.85 -11.80 11.99
C GLU A 170 -1.12 -13.29 12.22
N LEU A 171 -2.26 -13.64 12.83
CA LEU A 171 -2.59 -15.03 13.15
C LEU A 171 -2.89 -15.89 11.92
N LEU A 172 -3.56 -15.32 10.91
CA LEU A 172 -3.88 -16.04 9.67
C LEU A 172 -2.73 -16.05 8.66
N GLY A 173 -1.79 -15.09 8.77
CA GLY A 173 -0.65 -14.96 7.86
C GLY A 173 -1.11 -14.87 6.40
N ASP A 174 -0.47 -15.64 5.52
CA ASP A 174 -0.77 -15.62 4.08
C ASP A 174 -2.23 -15.99 3.78
N SER A 175 -2.86 -16.85 4.58
CA SER A 175 -4.27 -17.24 4.35
C SER A 175 -5.29 -16.13 4.64
N PHE A 176 -4.86 -15.02 5.26
CA PHE A 176 -5.72 -13.89 5.61
C PHE A 176 -6.51 -13.36 4.42
N HIS A 177 -5.86 -13.25 3.26
CA HIS A 177 -6.44 -12.64 2.07
C HIS A 177 -7.72 -13.33 1.60
N LEU A 178 -7.84 -14.64 1.82
CA LEU A 178 -8.99 -15.49 1.49
C LEU A 178 -10.20 -15.24 2.39
N HIS A 179 -9.96 -14.72 3.60
CA HIS A 179 -10.97 -14.58 4.65
C HIS A 179 -11.39 -13.13 4.91
N ARG A 180 -10.71 -12.15 4.30
CA ARG A 180 -10.95 -10.70 4.47
C ARG A 180 -12.42 -10.29 4.40
N MET A 181 -13.15 -10.74 3.38
CA MET A 181 -14.56 -10.37 3.20
C MET A 181 -15.43 -10.91 4.34
N SER A 182 -15.17 -12.13 4.80
CA SER A 182 -15.91 -12.74 5.91
C SER A 182 -15.60 -12.03 7.22
N LEU A 183 -14.32 -11.74 7.49
CA LEU A 183 -13.87 -10.99 8.67
C LEU A 183 -14.47 -9.58 8.72
N ARG A 184 -14.47 -8.89 7.58
CA ARG A 184 -15.12 -7.59 7.42
C ARG A 184 -16.60 -7.62 7.74
N ASN A 185 -17.31 -8.62 7.23
CA ASN A 185 -18.74 -8.78 7.50
C ASN A 185 -19.02 -9.12 8.98
N CYS A 186 -18.03 -9.67 9.70
CA CYS A 186 -18.13 -9.95 11.13
C CYS A 186 -17.58 -8.81 12.01
N GLY A 187 -17.02 -7.75 11.42
CA GLY A 187 -16.48 -6.61 12.17
C GLY A 187 -15.24 -6.93 13.02
N THR A 188 -14.49 -7.98 12.67
CA THR A 188 -13.39 -8.49 13.51
C THR A 188 -12.01 -8.22 12.89
N LEU A 189 -11.16 -7.50 13.62
CA LEU A 189 -9.78 -7.18 13.27
C LEU A 189 -8.77 -7.77 14.27
N PHE A 190 -9.18 -7.89 15.53
CA PHE A 190 -8.32 -8.28 16.65
C PHE A 190 -8.81 -9.56 17.32
N LEU A 191 -7.89 -10.31 17.91
CA LEU A 191 -8.21 -11.53 18.65
C LEU A 191 -9.06 -11.23 19.89
N GLU A 192 -8.82 -10.10 20.55
CA GLU A 192 -9.50 -9.68 21.77
C GLU A 192 -11.02 -9.55 21.58
N GLN A 193 -11.47 -9.25 20.36
CA GLN A 193 -12.89 -9.20 20.00
C GLN A 193 -13.57 -10.59 20.00
N LEU A 194 -12.78 -11.66 20.00
CA LEU A 194 -13.23 -13.05 20.01
C LEU A 194 -13.15 -13.70 21.40
N LEU A 195 -12.68 -12.97 22.41
CA LEU A 195 -12.50 -13.48 23.76
C LEU A 195 -13.68 -13.14 24.68
N GLU A 196 -13.96 -14.03 25.62
CA GLU A 196 -14.91 -13.79 26.71
C GLU A 196 -14.34 -12.70 27.65
N PRO A 197 -15.15 -11.72 28.10
CA PRO A 197 -14.69 -10.66 28.98
C PRO A 197 -14.00 -11.20 30.23
N TYR A 198 -12.86 -10.61 30.60
CA TYR A 198 -12.09 -10.97 31.80
C TYR A 198 -11.58 -12.42 31.84
N THR A 199 -11.59 -13.13 30.71
CA THR A 199 -11.04 -14.48 30.62
C THR A 199 -10.07 -14.60 29.44
N ASP A 200 -9.33 -15.71 29.43
CA ASP A 200 -8.51 -16.13 28.29
C ASP A 200 -9.23 -17.22 27.48
N ARG A 201 -10.56 -17.14 27.40
CA ARG A 201 -11.37 -18.12 26.66
C ARG A 201 -11.95 -17.52 25.40
N LEU A 202 -11.87 -18.27 24.31
CA LEU A 202 -12.56 -17.94 23.07
C LEU A 202 -14.08 -18.07 23.25
N LEU A 203 -14.81 -17.08 22.73
CA LEU A 203 -16.26 -17.10 22.62
C LEU A 203 -16.69 -18.32 21.80
N LYS A 204 -17.81 -18.93 22.18
CA LYS A 204 -18.52 -19.83 21.26
C LYS A 204 -19.00 -19.03 20.05
N TRP A 205 -18.96 -19.62 18.86
CA TRP A 205 -19.38 -18.94 17.63
C TRP A 205 -20.80 -18.35 17.72
N SER A 206 -21.74 -19.11 18.31
CA SER A 206 -23.10 -18.64 18.57
C SER A 206 -23.16 -17.42 19.49
N HIS A 207 -22.29 -17.37 20.50
CA HIS A 207 -22.20 -16.23 21.41
C HIS A 207 -21.62 -15.00 20.71
N PHE A 208 -20.55 -15.19 19.92
CA PHE A 208 -19.94 -14.14 19.11
C PHE A 208 -20.93 -13.51 18.13
N ILE A 209 -21.73 -14.32 17.43
CA ILE A 209 -22.80 -13.82 16.54
C ILE A 209 -23.80 -12.96 17.31
N ARG A 210 -24.25 -13.46 18.47
CA ARG A 210 -25.27 -12.77 19.28
C ARG A 210 -24.78 -11.44 19.83
N ILE A 211 -23.55 -11.37 20.34
CA ILE A 211 -22.94 -10.13 20.86
C ILE A 211 -22.82 -9.08 19.76
N ASN A 212 -22.43 -9.49 18.55
CA ASN A 212 -22.22 -8.58 17.42
C ASN A 212 -23.48 -8.30 16.60
N ASN A 213 -24.66 -8.74 17.06
CA ASN A 213 -25.94 -8.61 16.35
C ASN A 213 -25.87 -9.09 14.88
N LEU A 214 -25.09 -10.15 14.63
CA LEU A 214 -24.92 -10.71 13.30
C LEU A 214 -26.08 -11.67 12.97
N SER A 215 -26.39 -11.82 11.69
CA SER A 215 -27.37 -12.82 11.26
C SER A 215 -26.85 -14.24 11.57
N PRO A 216 -27.74 -15.16 12.02
CA PRO A 216 -27.38 -16.56 12.24
C PRO A 216 -26.71 -17.15 11.00
N ARG A 217 -25.56 -17.77 11.19
CA ARG A 217 -24.74 -18.33 10.11
C ARG A 217 -23.83 -19.43 10.64
N PHE A 218 -23.43 -20.33 9.75
CA PHE A 218 -22.47 -21.39 10.05
C PHE A 218 -21.13 -20.81 10.50
N GLU A 219 -20.41 -21.60 11.28
CA GLU A 219 -19.06 -21.26 11.73
C GLU A 219 -18.14 -21.05 10.53
N SER A 220 -17.49 -19.90 10.50
CA SER A 220 -16.60 -19.55 9.41
C SER A 220 -15.30 -20.36 9.48
N LYS A 221 -14.74 -20.67 8.31
CA LYS A 221 -13.48 -21.44 8.20
C LYS A 221 -12.33 -20.74 8.93
N TRP A 222 -12.26 -19.41 8.86
CA TRP A 222 -11.23 -18.62 9.54
C TRP A 222 -11.33 -18.75 11.06
N PHE A 223 -12.55 -18.81 11.62
CA PHE A 223 -12.74 -18.93 13.06
C PHE A 223 -12.26 -20.31 13.57
N ARG A 224 -12.51 -21.37 12.80
CA ARG A 224 -11.97 -22.71 13.10
C ARG A 224 -10.44 -22.74 13.06
N ILE A 225 -9.84 -22.15 12.02
CA ILE A 225 -8.37 -22.05 11.91
C ILE A 225 -7.78 -21.28 13.10
N LEU A 226 -8.44 -20.19 13.53
CA LEU A 226 -8.00 -19.44 14.70
C LEU A 226 -8.09 -20.26 15.98
N LYS A 227 -9.19 -21.00 16.21
CA LYS A 227 -9.29 -21.90 17.37
C LYS A 227 -8.13 -22.88 17.42
N GLU A 228 -7.83 -23.54 16.30
CA GLU A 228 -6.73 -24.51 16.21
C GLU A 228 -5.36 -23.88 16.51
N LYS A 229 -5.15 -22.61 16.11
CA LYS A 229 -3.87 -21.90 16.34
C LYS A 229 -3.74 -21.29 17.73
N VAL A 230 -4.85 -20.85 18.32
CA VAL A 230 -4.85 -20.02 19.53
C VAL A 230 -5.14 -20.84 20.78
N SER A 231 -5.86 -21.95 20.66
CA SER A 231 -6.24 -22.78 21.80
C SER A 231 -5.12 -23.74 22.22
N VAL A 232 -4.99 -23.95 23.53
CA VAL A 232 -4.19 -25.04 24.10
C VAL A 232 -4.98 -26.34 23.95
N ILE A 233 -4.29 -27.41 23.53
CA ILE A 233 -4.80 -28.79 23.55
C ILE A 233 -4.79 -29.26 25.02
N ASP A 234 -5.67 -28.71 25.83
CA ASP A 234 -6.02 -29.29 27.12
C ASP A 234 -7.55 -29.41 27.18
N ARG A 235 -8.10 -30.08 28.20
CA ARG A 235 -9.52 -30.54 28.26
C ARG A 235 -10.63 -29.52 27.92
N ASP A 236 -10.31 -28.23 27.77
CA ASP A 236 -11.16 -27.14 27.30
C ASP A 236 -10.48 -26.42 26.11
N ASP A 237 -10.83 -26.84 24.87
CA ASP A 237 -10.35 -26.36 23.55
C ASP A 237 -10.56 -24.86 23.26
N ARG A 238 -10.90 -24.08 24.28
CA ARG A 238 -11.17 -22.64 24.19
C ARG A 238 -10.17 -21.80 24.96
N SER A 239 -9.29 -22.41 25.76
CA SER A 239 -8.28 -21.70 26.53
C SER A 239 -7.12 -21.25 25.64
N VAL A 240 -6.78 -19.97 25.68
CA VAL A 240 -5.73 -19.36 24.84
C VAL A 240 -4.32 -19.74 25.33
N THR A 241 -3.35 -19.93 24.41
CA THR A 241 -1.95 -20.26 24.73
C THR A 241 -1.23 -19.19 25.55
N SER A 242 -0.23 -19.60 26.34
CA SER A 242 0.57 -18.73 27.22
C SER A 242 1.24 -17.57 26.49
N ASP A 243 1.75 -17.79 25.28
CA ASP A 243 2.46 -16.76 24.50
C ASP A 243 1.53 -15.62 24.08
N ILE A 244 0.29 -15.96 23.74
CA ILE A 244 -0.75 -15.00 23.39
C ILE A 244 -1.18 -14.20 24.63
N LYS A 245 -1.22 -14.85 25.80
CA LYS A 245 -1.49 -14.15 27.08
C LYS A 245 -0.41 -13.13 27.42
N ILE A 246 0.87 -13.50 27.25
CA ILE A 246 2.01 -12.61 27.53
C ILE A 246 1.96 -11.35 26.65
N ARG A 247 1.68 -11.52 25.36
CA ARG A 247 1.54 -10.40 24.41
C ARG A 247 0.40 -9.44 24.76
N ARG A 248 -0.67 -9.93 25.41
CA ARG A 248 -1.77 -9.09 25.91
C ARG A 248 -1.38 -8.29 27.17
N SER A 249 -0.55 -8.84 28.04
CA SER A 249 -0.21 -8.21 29.34
C SER A 249 0.80 -7.05 29.27
N ASN A 250 1.48 -6.84 28.14
CA ASN A 250 2.51 -5.80 28.00
C ASN A 250 1.98 -4.35 28.00
N ASP A 251 0.66 -4.13 28.05
CA ASP A 251 0.02 -2.80 28.13
C ASP A 251 -0.39 -2.36 29.55
N LYS A 252 -0.03 -3.10 30.61
CA LYS A 252 -0.27 -2.65 32.00
C LYS A 252 0.85 -1.77 32.56
N LYS A 253 1.70 -1.17 31.73
CA LYS A 253 2.72 -0.19 32.16
C LYS A 253 2.62 1.10 31.37
#